data_AF-A0A4S4NQI5-F1
#
_entry.id   AF-A0A4S4NQI5-F1
#
_cell.length_a   1.000
_cell.length_b   1.000
_cell.length_c   1.000
_cell.angle_alpha   90.00
_cell.angle_beta   90.00
_cell.angle_gamma   90.00
#
_symmetry.space_group_name_H-M   'P 1'
#
loop_
_entity.id
_entity.type
_entity.pdbx_description
1 polymer ?
#
loop_
_entity_poly.entity_id
_entity_poly.type
_entity_poly.pdbx_seq_one_letter_code
_entity_poly.pdbx_strand_id
1 'polypeptide(L)'
;MKSKTTAGIFALVFGGLGVHRFYLGQKGLGILYLLFVWTFIPTIIAMIDGIVFLTQDEDKFNRKYNTEYWAMQQQQQQQQHHYHHYRQPPPQYNYADTPNNPPPRPAYAEEAATPKKDPFQISADRKYADYDFTGAIQDYRRSLNVDPRQADVHFKLACLYSIHEDTDTSLYHLSQALEHGYFDFDEMEKHDHLAYLRSTPEFLAFKSNGYRIPASTPESAEPESAQPADTLELSDDLITRIERLAKLKEDGILSEDAFKREKAKILRS
;
A
#
# COMPACT_ATOMS: atom_id res chain seq x y z
N MET A 1 -1.85 14.81 26.97
CA MET A 1 -2.33 15.54 25.77
C MET A 1 -2.37 17.03 26.06
N LYS A 2 -1.84 17.83 25.14
CA LYS A 2 -1.97 19.29 25.19
C LYS A 2 -3.32 19.67 24.59
N SER A 3 -4.00 20.65 25.18
CA SER A 3 -5.29 21.17 24.69
C SER A 3 -5.09 22.47 23.93
N LYS A 4 -5.76 22.60 22.77
CA LYS A 4 -5.72 23.82 21.94
C LYS A 4 -6.34 25.01 22.67
N THR A 5 -7.42 24.77 23.41
CA THR A 5 -8.14 25.79 24.17
C THR A 5 -7.28 26.32 25.31
N THR A 6 -6.61 25.42 26.03
CA THR A 6 -5.68 25.81 27.10
C THR A 6 -4.47 26.56 26.55
N ALA A 7 -3.90 26.10 25.43
CA ALA A 7 -2.80 26.79 24.76
C ALA A 7 -3.21 28.20 24.27
N GLY A 8 -4.40 28.34 23.70
CA GLY A 8 -4.95 29.61 23.23
C GLY A 8 -5.22 30.59 24.37
N ILE A 9 -5.82 30.14 25.48
CA ILE A 9 -6.05 30.98 26.67
C ILE A 9 -4.71 31.43 27.27
N PHE A 10 -3.73 30.53 27.37
CA PHE A 10 -2.40 30.91 27.85
C PHE A 10 -1.67 31.88 26.91
N ALA A 11 -1.92 31.80 25.61
CA ALA A 11 -1.36 32.73 24.64
C ALA A 11 -2.01 34.12 24.76
N LEU A 12 -3.31 34.21 25.06
CA LEU A 12 -4.00 35.49 25.25
C LEU A 12 -3.69 36.15 26.61
N VAL A 13 -3.63 35.37 27.69
CA VAL A 13 -3.46 35.90 29.06
C VAL A 13 -1.98 36.03 29.46
N PHE A 14 -1.15 35.05 29.07
CA PHE A 14 0.27 34.95 29.44
C PHE A 14 1.20 34.96 28.22
N GLY A 15 0.72 35.51 27.10
CA GLY A 15 1.40 35.50 25.81
C GLY A 15 2.77 36.15 25.80
N GLY A 16 2.88 37.33 26.41
CA GLY A 16 4.15 38.07 26.48
C GLY A 16 5.26 37.31 27.23
N LEU A 17 4.90 36.43 28.16
CA LEU A 17 5.85 35.58 28.89
C LEU A 17 6.18 34.27 28.16
N GLY A 18 5.44 33.92 27.09
CA GLY A 18 5.66 32.68 26.33
C GLY A 18 5.17 31.40 27.03
N VAL A 19 4.32 31.49 28.06
CA VAL A 19 3.84 30.33 28.84
C VAL A 19 3.18 29.26 27.96
N HIS A 20 2.44 29.68 26.94
CA HIS A 20 1.83 28.77 25.96
C HIS A 20 2.87 27.94 25.19
N ARG A 21 4.07 28.46 24.91
CA ARG A 21 5.16 27.69 24.25
C ARG A 21 5.74 26.62 25.18
N PHE A 22 5.87 26.92 26.47
CA PHE A 22 6.27 25.94 27.48
C PHE A 22 5.22 24.83 27.63
N TYR A 23 3.93 25.20 27.64
CA TYR A 23 2.83 24.23 27.65
C TYR A 23 2.88 23.28 26.44
N LEU A 24 3.25 23.79 25.26
CA LEU A 24 3.40 23.00 24.03
C LEU A 24 4.70 22.16 24.00
N GLY A 25 5.56 22.24 25.00
CA GLY A 25 6.84 21.53 25.07
C GLY A 25 7.98 22.20 24.29
N GLN A 26 7.76 23.39 23.73
CA GLN A 26 8.73 24.14 22.94
C GLN A 26 9.60 25.03 23.85
N LYS A 27 10.40 24.40 24.72
CA LYS A 27 11.18 25.09 25.77
C LYS A 27 12.11 26.18 25.22
N GLY A 28 12.77 25.94 24.09
CA GLY A 28 13.65 26.93 23.45
C GLY A 28 12.92 28.19 22.99
N LEU A 29 11.73 28.04 22.39
CA LEU A 29 10.91 29.19 21.99
C LEU A 29 10.33 29.93 23.21
N GLY A 30 9.97 29.20 24.28
CA GLY A 30 9.56 29.83 25.54
C GLY A 30 10.67 30.69 26.14
N ILE A 31 11.91 30.22 26.16
CA ILE A 31 13.08 30.99 26.65
C ILE A 31 13.31 32.22 25.77
N LEU A 32 13.20 32.08 24.44
CA LEU A 32 13.32 33.21 23.52
C LEU A 32 12.29 34.31 23.83
N TYR A 33 11.05 33.94 24.13
CA TYR A 33 10.00 34.89 24.51
C TYR A 33 10.34 35.63 25.80
N LEU A 34 10.90 34.94 26.80
CA LEU A 34 11.35 35.56 28.05
C LEU A 34 12.50 36.55 27.84
N LEU A 35 13.43 36.28 26.91
CA LEU A 35 14.53 37.19 26.60
C LEU A 35 14.07 38.47 25.90
N PHE A 36 13.02 38.37 25.09
CA PHE A 36 12.49 39.50 24.30
C PHE A 36 11.24 40.14 24.91
N VAL A 37 10.80 39.73 26.11
CA VAL A 37 9.56 40.24 26.74
C VAL A 37 9.55 41.77 26.88
N TRP A 38 10.71 42.39 27.12
CA TRP A 38 10.86 43.84 27.27
C TRP A 38 10.60 44.63 25.98
N THR A 39 10.59 43.97 24.82
CA THR A 39 10.28 44.60 23.53
C THR A 39 8.78 44.68 23.25
N PHE A 40 7.94 44.00 24.05
CA PHE A 40 6.50 43.81 23.82
C PHE A 40 6.12 43.11 22.49
N ILE A 41 7.07 42.85 21.60
CA ILE A 41 6.88 42.08 20.36
C ILE A 41 6.32 40.68 20.63
N PRO A 42 6.81 39.91 21.65
CA PRO A 42 6.27 38.59 21.95
C PRO A 42 4.77 38.60 22.30
N THR A 43 4.27 39.69 22.88
CA THR A 43 2.84 39.82 23.22
C THR A 43 1.96 39.85 21.98
N ILE A 44 2.36 40.57 20.92
CA ILE A 44 1.60 40.64 19.67
C ILE A 44 1.61 39.29 18.95
N ILE A 45 2.76 38.64 18.87
CA ILE A 45 2.89 37.32 18.24
C ILE A 45 2.04 36.29 19.00
N ALA A 46 2.10 36.29 20.33
CA ALA A 46 1.29 35.41 21.16
C ALA A 46 -0.21 35.66 21.02
N MET A 47 -0.64 36.90 20.81
CA MET A 47 -2.05 37.22 20.56
C MET A 47 -2.54 36.59 19.24
N ILE A 48 -1.73 36.66 18.17
CA ILE A 48 -2.02 36.01 16.90
C ILE A 48 -2.04 34.49 17.06
N ASP A 49 -1.04 33.92 17.72
CA ASP A 49 -1.00 32.48 18.01
C ASP A 49 -2.21 32.04 18.82
N GLY A 50 -2.66 32.85 19.79
CA GLY A 50 -3.84 32.57 20.60
C GLY A 50 -5.11 32.49 19.77
N ILE A 51 -5.32 33.43 18.84
CA ILE A 51 -6.46 33.39 17.91
C ILE A 51 -6.36 32.16 17.02
N VAL A 52 -5.20 31.91 16.40
CA VAL A 52 -4.98 30.73 15.55
C VAL A 52 -5.23 29.43 16.32
N PHE A 53 -4.83 29.35 17.58
CA PHE A 53 -5.05 28.15 18.39
C PHE A 53 -6.52 27.89 18.71
N LEU A 54 -7.30 28.95 18.90
CA LEU A 54 -8.74 28.84 19.15
C LEU A 54 -9.53 28.57 17.87
N THR A 55 -9.09 29.09 16.72
CA THR A 55 -9.80 28.95 15.44
C THR A 55 -9.38 27.73 14.61
N GLN A 56 -8.23 27.12 14.89
CA GLN A 56 -7.80 25.94 14.13
C GLN A 56 -8.57 24.66 14.52
N ASP A 57 -8.64 23.75 13.56
CA ASP A 57 -9.18 22.40 13.75
C ASP A 57 -8.37 21.65 14.81
N GLU A 58 -9.07 20.85 15.61
CA GLU A 58 -8.43 20.06 16.69
C GLU A 58 -7.44 19.04 16.14
N ASP A 59 -7.75 18.46 14.98
CA ASP A 59 -6.85 17.53 14.28
C ASP A 59 -5.56 18.22 13.86
N LYS A 60 -5.64 19.44 13.30
CA LYS A 60 -4.45 20.21 12.90
C LYS A 60 -3.56 20.55 14.09
N PHE A 61 -4.16 20.97 15.22
CA PHE A 61 -3.42 21.25 16.44
C PHE A 61 -2.73 19.98 16.97
N ASN A 62 -3.49 18.88 17.05
CA ASN A 62 -2.97 17.62 17.56
C ASN A 62 -1.82 17.12 16.69
N ARG A 63 -1.90 17.22 15.35
CA ARG A 63 -0.83 16.77 14.43
C ARG A 63 0.47 17.50 14.69
N LYS A 64 0.38 18.80 14.98
CA LYS A 64 1.53 19.67 15.16
C LYS A 64 2.16 19.60 16.55
N TYR A 65 1.35 19.42 17.60
CA TYR A 65 1.82 19.58 19.00
C TYR A 65 1.70 18.33 19.87
N ASN A 66 0.88 17.36 19.45
CA ASN A 66 0.66 16.06 20.09
C ASN A 66 1.13 14.93 19.16
N THR A 67 2.31 15.07 18.53
CA THR A 67 2.84 14.15 17.50
C THR A 67 2.94 12.69 17.98
N GLU A 68 3.26 12.46 19.26
CA GLU A 68 3.28 11.11 19.86
C GLU A 68 1.90 10.43 19.80
N TYR A 69 0.82 11.20 19.93
CA TYR A 69 -0.54 10.66 19.83
C TYR A 69 -0.92 10.32 18.38
N TRP A 70 -0.41 11.06 17.39
CA TRP A 70 -0.61 10.71 15.98
C TRP A 70 0.21 9.51 15.53
N ALA A 71 1.44 9.37 16.04
CA ALA A 71 2.23 8.16 15.83
C ALA A 71 1.53 6.93 16.40
N MET A 72 0.94 7.05 17.61
CA MET A 72 0.14 5.99 18.22
C MET A 72 -1.21 5.76 17.54
N GLN A 73 -1.86 6.80 17.00
CA GLN A 73 -3.16 6.67 16.31
C GLN A 73 -3.00 6.13 14.88
N GLN A 74 -1.91 6.47 14.18
CA GLN A 74 -1.53 5.81 12.93
C GLN A 74 -1.10 4.37 13.16
N GLN A 75 -0.31 4.09 14.21
CA GLN A 75 -0.02 2.72 14.61
C GLN A 75 -1.28 1.98 15.06
N GLN A 76 -2.23 2.61 15.75
CA GLN A 76 -3.49 1.98 16.13
C GLN A 76 -4.47 1.88 14.96
N GLN A 77 -4.44 2.72 13.93
CA GLN A 77 -5.26 2.51 12.72
C GLN A 77 -4.63 1.45 11.81
N GLN A 78 -3.31 1.43 11.65
CA GLN A 78 -2.61 0.35 10.96
C GLN A 78 -2.69 -0.97 11.74
N GLN A 79 -2.60 -0.95 13.08
CA GLN A 79 -2.83 -2.11 13.94
C GLN A 79 -4.32 -2.44 14.08
N GLN A 80 -5.27 -1.52 14.06
CA GLN A 80 -6.71 -1.87 14.10
C GLN A 80 -7.18 -2.42 12.74
N HIS A 81 -6.64 -1.95 11.63
CA HIS A 81 -6.85 -2.60 10.33
C HIS A 81 -6.19 -3.98 10.25
N HIS A 82 -5.12 -4.25 11.01
CA HIS A 82 -4.43 -5.54 11.01
C HIS A 82 -4.84 -6.50 12.16
N TYR A 83 -5.35 -6.02 13.30
CA TYR A 83 -5.66 -6.81 14.52
C TYR A 83 -7.15 -6.94 14.85
N HIS A 84 -8.08 -6.14 14.28
CA HIS A 84 -9.52 -6.37 14.52
C HIS A 84 -10.08 -7.63 13.83
N HIS A 85 -9.31 -8.29 12.96
CA HIS A 85 -9.76 -9.53 12.31
C HIS A 85 -9.42 -10.83 13.07
N TYR A 86 -8.64 -10.78 14.17
CA TYR A 86 -8.15 -11.99 14.86
C TYR A 86 -8.63 -12.16 16.31
N ARG A 87 -9.67 -11.45 16.74
CA ARG A 87 -10.20 -11.59 18.11
C ARG A 87 -11.71 -11.81 18.19
N GLN A 88 -12.27 -12.56 17.25
CA GLN A 88 -13.50 -13.30 17.54
C GLN A 88 -13.10 -14.72 17.95
N PRO A 89 -13.38 -15.19 19.19
CA PRO A 89 -13.34 -16.62 19.44
C PRO A 89 -14.35 -17.28 18.48
N PRO A 90 -14.02 -18.43 17.86
CA PRO A 90 -14.97 -19.13 16.99
C PRO A 90 -16.27 -19.35 17.77
N PRO A 91 -17.45 -19.10 17.18
CA PRO A 91 -18.70 -19.37 17.87
C PRO A 91 -18.71 -20.85 18.24
N GLN A 92 -18.84 -21.15 19.53
CA GLN A 92 -18.99 -22.53 19.99
C GLN A 92 -20.35 -23.03 19.48
N TYR A 93 -20.32 -23.82 18.41
CA TYR A 93 -21.51 -24.52 17.93
C TYR A 93 -21.84 -25.64 18.91
N ASN A 94 -22.90 -25.44 19.70
CA ASN A 94 -23.54 -26.53 20.41
C ASN A 94 -24.47 -27.24 19.42
N TYR A 95 -24.05 -28.40 18.90
CA TYR A 95 -24.87 -29.26 18.05
C TYR A 95 -25.84 -30.07 18.91
N ALA A 96 -26.88 -29.40 19.41
CA ALA A 96 -28.04 -30.07 19.99
C ALA A 96 -29.27 -29.16 19.82
N ASP A 97 -30.29 -29.69 19.14
CA ASP A 97 -31.68 -29.22 19.05
C ASP A 97 -31.97 -27.91 18.28
N THR A 98 -32.49 -28.04 17.04
CA THR A 98 -33.82 -27.53 16.56
C THR A 98 -33.89 -27.26 15.03
N PRO A 99 -35.10 -27.27 14.41
CA PRO A 99 -35.31 -27.56 12.99
C PRO A 99 -35.41 -26.33 12.06
N ASN A 100 -35.06 -26.55 10.79
CA ASN A 100 -35.26 -25.75 9.57
C ASN A 100 -36.06 -24.43 9.69
N ASN A 101 -35.39 -23.33 10.01
CA ASN A 101 -35.58 -22.02 9.36
C ASN A 101 -34.44 -21.06 9.76
N PRO A 102 -33.72 -20.42 8.82
CA PRO A 102 -32.78 -19.35 9.19
C PRO A 102 -33.54 -18.10 9.67
N PRO A 103 -33.05 -17.38 10.69
CA PRO A 103 -33.71 -16.18 11.22
C PRO A 103 -33.73 -15.04 10.18
N PRO A 104 -34.75 -14.15 10.18
CA PRO A 104 -34.81 -13.03 9.26
C PRO A 104 -33.65 -12.07 9.56
N ARG A 105 -32.87 -11.73 8.52
CA ARG A 105 -31.75 -10.78 8.64
C ARG A 105 -32.30 -9.40 9.02
N PRO A 106 -31.78 -8.74 10.07
CA PRO A 106 -32.13 -7.36 10.34
C PRO A 106 -31.70 -6.50 9.16
N ALA A 107 -32.60 -5.65 8.68
CA ALA A 107 -32.31 -4.63 7.67
C ALA A 107 -31.39 -3.57 8.28
N TYR A 108 -30.08 -3.82 8.24
CA TYR A 108 -29.08 -2.79 8.48
C TYR A 108 -29.05 -1.87 7.26
N ALA A 109 -29.23 -0.58 7.55
CA ALA A 109 -29.09 0.53 6.63
C ALA A 109 -27.79 0.43 5.81
N GLU A 110 -27.88 0.79 4.54
CA GLU A 110 -26.76 0.95 3.62
C GLU A 110 -25.71 1.91 4.21
N GLU A 111 -24.68 1.34 4.82
CA GLU A 111 -23.39 2.01 5.02
C GLU A 111 -22.80 2.29 3.63
N ALA A 112 -22.52 3.56 3.35
CA ALA A 112 -21.91 4.01 2.11
C ALA A 112 -20.65 3.17 1.81
N ALA A 113 -20.72 2.38 0.74
CA ALA A 113 -19.74 1.38 0.38
C ALA A 113 -18.35 2.00 0.10
N THR A 114 -17.41 1.81 1.03
CA THR A 114 -16.00 1.75 0.66
C THR A 114 -15.83 0.55 -0.28
N PRO A 115 -15.03 0.64 -1.36
CA PRO A 115 -14.83 -0.49 -2.25
C PRO A 115 -14.24 -1.62 -1.42
N LYS A 116 -15.04 -2.66 -1.23
CA LYS A 116 -14.65 -3.83 -0.45
C LYS A 116 -13.47 -4.48 -1.17
N LYS A 117 -12.28 -4.45 -0.56
CA LYS A 117 -11.08 -5.07 -1.10
C LYS A 117 -11.37 -6.52 -1.51
N ASP A 118 -10.85 -6.91 -2.67
CA ASP A 118 -11.06 -8.22 -3.26
C ASP A 118 -10.51 -9.34 -2.34
N PRO A 119 -11.13 -10.54 -2.28
CA PRO A 119 -10.65 -11.63 -1.42
C PRO A 119 -9.21 -12.05 -1.71
N PHE A 120 -8.74 -11.96 -2.97
CA PHE A 120 -7.35 -12.27 -3.31
C PHE A 120 -6.40 -11.18 -2.81
N GLN A 121 -6.81 -9.91 -2.83
CA GLN A 121 -6.03 -8.84 -2.22
C GLN A 121 -5.86 -9.06 -0.72
N ILE A 122 -6.93 -9.45 -0.02
CA ILE A 122 -6.90 -9.71 1.42
C ILE A 122 -5.98 -10.90 1.75
N SER A 123 -6.03 -11.98 0.95
CA SER A 123 -5.15 -13.13 1.16
C SER A 123 -3.69 -12.81 0.85
N ALA A 124 -3.43 -11.98 -0.17
CA ALA A 124 -2.10 -11.49 -0.49
C ALA A 124 -1.52 -10.61 0.63
N ASP A 125 -2.30 -9.65 1.15
CA ASP A 125 -1.92 -8.78 2.27
C ASP A 125 -1.51 -9.60 3.51
N ARG A 126 -2.25 -10.69 3.79
CA ARG A 126 -1.93 -11.61 4.89
C ARG A 126 -0.61 -12.34 4.65
N LYS A 127 -0.45 -12.97 3.48
CA LYS A 127 0.77 -13.72 3.13
C LYS A 127 2.00 -12.82 3.13
N TYR A 128 1.84 -11.58 2.68
CA TYR A 128 2.89 -10.56 2.73
C TYR A 128 3.34 -10.28 4.17
N ALA A 129 2.40 -10.12 5.11
CA ALA A 129 2.71 -9.93 6.52
C ALA A 129 3.35 -11.17 7.17
N ASP A 130 3.00 -12.36 6.69
CA ASP A 130 3.60 -13.64 7.10
C ASP A 130 4.96 -13.91 6.42
N TYR A 131 5.51 -12.95 5.66
CA TYR A 131 6.75 -13.07 4.87
C TYR A 131 6.70 -14.15 3.77
N ASP A 132 5.51 -14.66 3.43
CA ASP A 132 5.27 -15.51 2.26
C ASP A 132 5.13 -14.64 1.00
N PHE A 133 6.26 -14.10 0.54
CA PHE A 133 6.31 -13.20 -0.60
C PHE A 133 5.87 -13.89 -1.90
N THR A 134 6.29 -15.14 -2.12
CA THR A 134 5.90 -15.93 -3.29
C THR A 134 4.40 -16.16 -3.34
N GLY A 135 3.78 -16.54 -2.20
CA GLY A 135 2.34 -16.72 -2.12
C GLY A 135 1.56 -15.41 -2.24
N ALA A 136 2.11 -14.30 -1.74
CA ALA A 136 1.53 -12.97 -1.88
C ALA A 136 1.51 -12.51 -3.34
N ILE A 137 2.60 -12.72 -4.10
CA ILE A 137 2.66 -12.42 -5.55
C ILE A 137 1.54 -13.12 -6.31
N GLN A 138 1.33 -14.42 -6.04
CA GLN A 138 0.30 -15.20 -6.72
C GLN A 138 -1.10 -14.64 -6.48
N ASP A 139 -1.40 -14.26 -5.24
CA ASP A 139 -2.71 -13.75 -4.88
C ASP A 139 -2.91 -12.30 -5.37
N TYR A 140 -1.89 -11.45 -5.36
CA TYR A 140 -1.98 -10.11 -5.98
C TYR A 140 -2.17 -10.19 -7.49
N ARG A 141 -1.51 -11.13 -8.18
CA ARG A 141 -1.75 -11.36 -9.61
C ARG A 141 -3.21 -11.77 -9.87
N ARG A 142 -3.79 -12.62 -9.00
CA ARG A 142 -5.22 -12.96 -9.08
C ARG A 142 -6.12 -11.75 -8.81
N SER A 143 -5.74 -10.89 -7.88
CA SER A 143 -6.44 -9.62 -7.63
C SER A 143 -6.44 -8.72 -8.88
N LEU A 144 -5.31 -8.61 -9.57
CA LEU A 144 -5.23 -7.84 -10.82
C LEU A 144 -6.05 -8.45 -11.97
N ASN A 145 -6.29 -9.77 -11.97
CA ASN A 145 -7.22 -10.37 -12.93
C ASN A 145 -8.67 -9.98 -12.67
N VAL A 146 -9.03 -9.62 -11.44
CA VAL A 146 -10.37 -9.13 -11.07
C VAL A 146 -10.50 -7.65 -11.43
N ASP A 147 -9.53 -6.84 -10.99
CA ASP A 147 -9.44 -5.43 -11.36
C ASP A 147 -7.99 -5.05 -11.67
N PRO A 148 -7.64 -4.85 -12.96
CA PRO A 148 -6.29 -4.45 -13.36
C PRO A 148 -5.91 -3.03 -12.97
N ARG A 149 -6.86 -2.18 -12.55
CA ARG A 149 -6.60 -0.75 -12.29
C ARG A 149 -6.25 -0.45 -10.84
N GLN A 150 -5.98 -1.50 -10.05
CA GLN A 150 -5.68 -1.37 -8.63
C GLN A 150 -4.27 -0.84 -8.41
N ALA A 151 -4.17 0.49 -8.28
CA ALA A 151 -2.90 1.19 -8.12
C ALA A 151 -2.09 0.73 -6.90
N ASP A 152 -2.77 0.41 -5.79
CA ASP A 152 -2.16 -0.10 -4.56
C ASP A 152 -1.60 -1.52 -4.73
N VAL A 153 -2.32 -2.40 -5.42
CA VAL A 153 -1.86 -3.76 -5.74
C VAL A 153 -0.64 -3.72 -6.65
N HIS A 154 -0.64 -2.84 -7.65
CA HIS A 154 0.54 -2.61 -8.50
C HIS A 154 1.74 -2.14 -7.67
N PHE A 155 1.59 -1.16 -6.77
CA PHE A 155 2.70 -0.74 -5.91
C PHE A 155 3.23 -1.88 -5.02
N LYS A 156 2.34 -2.68 -4.42
CA LYS A 156 2.70 -3.85 -3.59
C LYS A 156 3.45 -4.91 -4.38
N LEU A 157 3.05 -5.18 -5.63
CA LEU A 157 3.79 -6.06 -6.53
C LEU A 157 5.16 -5.48 -6.87
N ALA A 158 5.28 -4.18 -7.11
CA ALA A 158 6.58 -3.55 -7.35
C ALA A 158 7.54 -3.77 -6.17
N CYS A 159 7.06 -3.60 -4.93
CA CYS A 159 7.84 -3.90 -3.72
C CYS A 159 8.27 -5.38 -3.68
N LEU A 160 7.35 -6.31 -3.94
CA LEU A 160 7.64 -7.74 -3.95
C LEU A 160 8.70 -8.12 -4.99
N TYR A 161 8.59 -7.61 -6.22
CA TYR A 161 9.58 -7.88 -7.27
C TYR A 161 10.94 -7.25 -6.97
N SER A 162 10.97 -6.09 -6.32
CA SER A 162 12.22 -5.48 -5.83
C SER A 162 12.91 -6.35 -4.78
N ILE A 163 12.16 -7.01 -3.88
CA ILE A 163 12.73 -7.98 -2.92
C ILE A 163 13.34 -9.19 -3.67
N HIS A 164 12.70 -9.61 -4.76
CA HIS A 164 13.18 -10.71 -5.61
C HIS A 164 14.24 -10.27 -6.65
N GLU A 165 14.74 -9.05 -6.55
CA GLU A 165 15.75 -8.49 -7.45
C GLU A 165 15.33 -8.43 -8.93
N ASP A 166 14.03 -8.51 -9.21
CA ASP A 166 13.44 -8.40 -10.54
C ASP A 166 13.14 -6.93 -10.84
N THR A 167 14.15 -6.25 -11.37
CA THR A 167 14.12 -4.81 -11.67
C THR A 167 13.05 -4.47 -12.70
N ASP A 168 12.96 -5.24 -13.79
CA ASP A 168 12.09 -4.93 -14.92
C ASP A 168 10.60 -5.04 -14.53
N THR A 169 10.23 -6.16 -13.89
CA THR A 169 8.85 -6.37 -13.43
C THR A 169 8.49 -5.40 -12.31
N SER A 170 9.46 -5.05 -11.45
CA SER A 170 9.25 -4.04 -10.41
C SER A 170 8.97 -2.67 -10.99
N LEU A 171 9.77 -2.20 -11.97
CA LEU A 171 9.54 -0.93 -12.66
C LEU A 171 8.22 -0.92 -13.45
N TYR A 172 7.87 -2.03 -14.09
CA TYR A 172 6.58 -2.22 -14.75
C TYR A 172 5.41 -1.96 -13.80
N HIS A 173 5.35 -2.67 -12.68
CA HIS A 173 4.26 -2.49 -11.74
C HIS A 173 4.29 -1.10 -11.08
N LEU A 174 5.47 -0.51 -10.89
CA LEU A 174 5.59 0.83 -10.35
C LEU A 174 5.03 1.89 -11.32
N SER A 175 5.26 1.75 -12.63
CA SER A 175 4.68 2.65 -13.62
C SER A 175 3.15 2.51 -13.69
N GLN A 176 2.65 1.27 -13.65
CA GLN A 176 1.21 1.00 -13.65
C GLN A 176 0.53 1.55 -12.38
N ALA A 177 1.20 1.50 -11.23
CA ALA A 177 0.69 2.12 -10.00
C ALA A 177 0.49 3.64 -10.19
N LEU A 178 1.49 4.33 -10.75
CA LEU A 178 1.41 5.76 -11.03
C LEU A 178 0.33 6.09 -12.06
N GLU A 179 0.22 5.29 -13.13
CA GLU A 179 -0.79 5.43 -14.18
C GLU A 179 -2.22 5.32 -13.63
N HIS A 180 -2.42 4.46 -12.63
CA HIS A 180 -3.70 4.26 -11.97
C HIS A 180 -3.94 5.15 -10.74
N GLY A 181 -3.07 6.12 -10.48
CA GLY A 181 -3.30 7.17 -9.49
C GLY A 181 -2.61 7.00 -8.14
N TYR A 182 -1.59 6.13 -8.05
CA TYR A 182 -0.71 6.07 -6.90
C TYR A 182 0.29 7.24 -6.96
N PHE A 183 0.13 8.27 -6.13
CA PHE A 183 0.99 9.46 -6.15
C PHE A 183 1.81 9.65 -4.87
N ASP A 184 2.01 8.58 -4.11
CA ASP A 184 2.82 8.61 -2.89
C ASP A 184 4.32 8.43 -3.20
N PHE A 185 4.92 9.50 -3.73
CA PHE A 185 6.35 9.52 -4.08
C PHE A 185 7.25 9.41 -2.85
N ASP A 186 6.78 9.87 -1.68
CA ASP A 186 7.50 9.73 -0.42
C ASP A 186 7.66 8.25 -0.05
N GLU A 187 6.58 7.47 -0.18
CA GLU A 187 6.61 6.03 0.04
C GLU A 187 7.52 5.33 -0.99
N MET A 188 7.47 5.71 -2.26
CA MET A 188 8.35 5.15 -3.29
C MET A 188 9.85 5.34 -3.00
N GLU A 189 10.23 6.46 -2.39
CA GLU A 189 11.63 6.78 -2.08
C GLU A 189 12.12 6.19 -0.76
N LYS A 190 11.22 5.92 0.17
CA LYS A 190 11.56 5.52 1.54
C LYS A 190 11.26 4.07 1.85
N HIS A 191 10.34 3.43 1.11
CA HIS A 191 9.93 2.06 1.41
C HIS A 191 11.13 1.10 1.37
N ASP A 192 11.30 0.33 2.45
CA ASP A 192 12.43 -0.58 2.63
C ASP A 192 12.52 -1.64 1.54
N HIS A 193 11.39 -2.21 1.11
CA HIS A 193 11.35 -3.23 0.06
C HIS A 193 11.70 -2.71 -1.34
N LEU A 194 11.68 -1.39 -1.56
CA LEU A 194 12.18 -0.77 -2.79
C LEU A 194 13.67 -0.40 -2.70
N ALA A 195 14.37 -0.73 -1.60
CA ALA A 195 15.78 -0.36 -1.43
C ALA A 195 16.68 -0.93 -2.55
N TYR A 196 16.44 -2.18 -2.96
CA TYR A 196 17.15 -2.79 -4.08
C TYR A 196 16.90 -1.99 -5.37
N LEU A 197 15.63 -1.83 -5.76
CA LEU A 197 15.25 -1.09 -6.95
C LEU A 197 15.84 0.32 -7.00
N ARG A 198 15.80 1.05 -5.88
CA ARG A 198 16.35 2.42 -5.79
C ARG A 198 17.86 2.51 -6.00
N SER A 199 18.58 1.41 -5.82
CA SER A 199 20.02 1.34 -6.04
C SER A 199 20.39 1.06 -7.50
N THR A 200 19.44 0.68 -8.34
CA THR A 200 19.71 0.30 -9.73
C THR A 200 19.73 1.53 -10.66
N PRO A 201 20.58 1.53 -11.70
CA PRO A 201 20.63 2.63 -12.67
C PRO A 201 19.33 2.79 -13.47
N GLU A 202 18.57 1.71 -13.65
CA GLU A 202 17.27 1.70 -14.34
C GLU A 202 16.24 2.53 -13.58
N PHE A 203 16.22 2.45 -12.24
CA PHE A 203 15.33 3.29 -11.43
C PHE A 203 15.69 4.78 -11.52
N LEU A 204 16.98 5.10 -11.58
CA LEU A 204 17.43 6.49 -11.79
C LEU A 204 17.00 7.01 -13.16
N ALA A 205 17.14 6.18 -14.20
CA ALA A 205 16.65 6.50 -15.55
C ALA A 205 15.14 6.70 -15.56
N PHE A 206 14.39 5.78 -14.95
CA PHE A 206 12.94 5.82 -14.78
C PHE A 206 12.49 7.12 -14.10
N LYS A 207 13.15 7.50 -12.99
CA LYS A 207 12.88 8.76 -12.28
C LYS A 207 13.19 9.99 -13.15
N SER A 208 14.33 10.01 -13.85
CA SER A 208 14.71 11.14 -14.71
C SER A 208 13.77 11.33 -15.91
N ASN A 209 13.14 10.24 -16.37
CA ASN A 209 12.15 10.25 -17.45
C ASN A 209 10.72 10.53 -16.96
N GLY A 210 10.56 11.09 -15.75
CA GLY A 210 9.26 11.41 -15.17
C GLY A 210 8.43 10.18 -14.82
N TYR A 211 9.09 9.12 -14.34
CA TYR A 211 8.50 7.84 -13.95
C TYR A 211 7.74 7.14 -15.09
N ARG A 212 8.29 7.26 -16.30
CA ARG A 212 7.80 6.57 -17.48
C ARG A 212 8.83 5.52 -17.89
N ILE A 213 8.34 4.32 -18.16
CA ILE A 213 9.16 3.29 -18.81
C ILE A 213 9.43 3.82 -20.22
N PRO A 214 10.69 3.97 -20.64
CA PRO A 214 10.98 4.29 -22.03
C PRO A 214 10.30 3.22 -22.89
N ALA A 215 9.61 3.63 -23.95
CA ALA A 215 8.97 2.70 -24.88
C ALA A 215 10.07 1.90 -25.60
N SER A 216 10.55 0.85 -24.95
CA SER A 216 11.50 -0.10 -25.47
C SER A 216 11.08 -1.47 -24.96
N THR A 217 10.22 -2.10 -25.74
CA THR A 217 10.35 -3.53 -26.03
C THR A 217 9.67 -3.74 -27.38
N PRO A 218 10.33 -4.43 -28.30
CA PRO A 218 10.56 -5.85 -28.12
C PRO A 218 12.06 -6.18 -28.09
N GLU A 219 12.38 -7.23 -27.34
CA GLU A 219 13.40 -8.23 -27.62
C GLU A 219 14.66 -7.80 -28.40
N SER A 220 15.83 -8.24 -27.92
CA SER A 220 17.07 -8.44 -28.69
C SER A 220 17.84 -7.21 -29.21
N ALA A 221 18.96 -6.94 -28.54
CA ALA A 221 20.21 -6.57 -29.21
C ALA A 221 21.39 -7.09 -28.38
N GLU A 222 21.67 -8.39 -28.50
CA GLU A 222 22.99 -8.96 -28.20
C GLU A 222 24.07 -8.37 -29.14
N PRO A 223 25.36 -8.58 -28.84
CA PRO A 223 26.29 -9.03 -29.84
C PRO A 223 26.63 -10.51 -29.63
N GLU A 224 26.14 -11.32 -30.58
CA GLU A 224 26.69 -12.57 -31.11
C GLU A 224 27.41 -13.55 -30.17
N SER A 225 26.76 -14.69 -29.90
CA SER A 225 27.31 -15.98 -30.35
C SER A 225 26.23 -17.06 -30.57
N ALA A 226 25.79 -17.17 -31.82
CA ALA A 226 25.33 -18.36 -32.54
C ALA A 226 24.60 -19.50 -31.77
N GLN A 227 23.27 -19.60 -31.96
CA GLN A 227 22.59 -20.69 -32.69
C GLN A 227 21.06 -20.42 -32.82
N PRO A 228 20.38 -20.89 -33.89
CA PRO A 228 19.03 -20.44 -34.25
C PRO A 228 17.95 -21.34 -33.63
N ALA A 229 16.92 -20.75 -33.02
CA ALA A 229 15.66 -21.45 -32.75
C ALA A 229 14.51 -20.48 -32.44
N ASP A 230 13.73 -20.12 -33.47
CA ASP A 230 12.27 -20.36 -33.52
C ASP A 230 11.50 -20.41 -32.18
N THR A 231 11.57 -19.36 -31.35
CA THR A 231 10.73 -19.22 -30.15
C THR A 231 9.59 -18.23 -30.40
N LEU A 232 8.41 -18.78 -30.68
CA LEU A 232 7.14 -18.07 -30.48
C LEU A 232 7.00 -17.77 -28.98
N GLU A 233 6.96 -16.50 -28.59
CA GLU A 233 6.59 -16.07 -27.24
C GLU A 233 5.14 -16.50 -26.94
N LEU A 234 4.97 -17.64 -26.28
CA LEU A 234 3.67 -18.10 -25.80
C LEU A 234 3.41 -17.49 -24.42
N SER A 235 2.26 -16.83 -24.25
CA SER A 235 1.82 -16.32 -22.95
C SER A 235 1.80 -17.42 -21.86
N ASP A 236 2.13 -17.07 -20.62
CA ASP A 236 2.19 -17.97 -19.45
C ASP A 236 0.95 -18.89 -19.28
N ASP A 237 -0.24 -18.42 -19.66
CA ASP A 237 -1.46 -19.23 -19.62
C ASP A 237 -1.43 -20.37 -20.66
N LEU A 238 -0.91 -20.11 -21.85
CA LEU A 238 -0.74 -21.12 -22.91
C LEU A 238 0.29 -22.17 -22.51
N ILE A 239 1.39 -21.77 -21.87
CA ILE A 239 2.41 -22.69 -21.35
C ILE A 239 1.78 -23.64 -20.32
N THR A 240 1.05 -23.09 -19.35
CA THR A 240 0.36 -23.87 -18.31
C THR A 240 -0.65 -24.86 -18.92
N ARG A 241 -1.35 -24.44 -19.98
CA ARG A 241 -2.33 -25.27 -20.69
C ARG A 241 -1.68 -26.40 -21.47
N ILE A 242 -0.52 -26.14 -22.09
CA ILE A 242 0.29 -27.14 -22.79
C ILE A 242 0.88 -28.15 -21.80
N GLU A 243 1.35 -27.71 -20.63
CA GLU A 243 1.86 -28.60 -19.57
C GLU A 243 0.79 -29.54 -19.04
N ARG A 244 -0.43 -29.05 -18.78
CA ARG A 244 -1.55 -29.91 -18.36
C ARG A 244 -1.93 -30.94 -19.43
N LEU A 245 -1.89 -30.54 -20.70
CA LEU A 245 -2.15 -31.44 -21.83
C LEU A 245 -1.07 -32.53 -21.92
N ALA A 246 0.20 -32.19 -21.68
CA ALA A 246 1.29 -33.15 -21.69
C ALA A 246 1.14 -34.16 -20.55
N LYS A 247 0.76 -33.70 -19.36
CA LYS A 247 0.49 -34.57 -18.20
C LYS A 247 -0.66 -35.56 -18.44
N LEU A 248 -1.75 -35.12 -19.05
CA LEU A 248 -2.88 -36.00 -19.40
C LEU A 248 -2.51 -37.08 -20.43
N LYS A 249 -1.55 -36.80 -21.32
CA LYS A 249 -0.98 -37.79 -22.23
C LYS A 249 -0.14 -38.81 -21.46
N GLU A 250 0.74 -38.34 -20.59
CA GLU A 250 1.64 -39.18 -19.80
C GLU A 250 0.88 -40.10 -18.84
N ASP A 251 -0.21 -39.61 -18.25
CA ASP A 251 -1.13 -40.38 -17.42
C ASP A 251 -1.99 -41.38 -18.23
N GLY A 252 -1.83 -41.44 -19.56
CA GLY A 252 -2.55 -42.36 -20.45
C GLY A 252 -4.03 -42.02 -20.65
N ILE A 253 -4.49 -40.88 -20.14
CA ILE A 253 -5.88 -40.40 -20.23
C ILE A 253 -6.17 -39.86 -21.63
N LEU A 254 -5.15 -39.32 -22.30
CA LEU A 254 -5.26 -38.71 -23.62
C LEU A 254 -4.41 -39.46 -24.66
N SER A 255 -5.06 -39.93 -25.74
CA SER A 255 -4.37 -40.53 -26.89
C SER A 255 -3.46 -39.52 -27.61
N GLU A 256 -2.34 -40.00 -28.16
CA GLU A 256 -1.37 -39.24 -28.95
C GLU A 256 -2.05 -38.36 -30.03
N ASP A 257 -3.08 -38.90 -30.69
CA ASP A 257 -3.81 -38.20 -31.76
C ASP A 257 -4.78 -37.14 -31.24
N ALA A 258 -5.30 -37.31 -30.02
CA ALA A 258 -6.13 -36.31 -29.36
C ALA A 258 -5.26 -35.16 -28.83
N PHE A 259 -4.08 -35.48 -28.27
CA PHE A 259 -3.10 -34.50 -27.82
C PHE A 259 -2.62 -33.58 -28.95
N LYS A 260 -2.26 -34.16 -30.12
CA LYS A 260 -1.82 -33.37 -31.28
C LYS A 260 -2.89 -32.39 -31.78
N ARG A 261 -4.16 -32.82 -31.80
CA ARG A 261 -5.29 -31.96 -32.21
C ARG A 261 -5.50 -30.79 -31.25
N GLU A 262 -5.48 -31.07 -29.95
CA GLU A 262 -5.74 -30.04 -28.94
C GLU A 262 -4.57 -29.05 -28.82
N LYS A 263 -3.32 -29.55 -28.90
CA LYS A 263 -2.12 -28.70 -28.97
C LYS A 263 -2.15 -27.78 -30.18
N ALA A 264 -2.52 -28.28 -31.37
CA ALA A 264 -2.60 -27.47 -32.59
C ALA A 264 -3.71 -26.40 -32.53
N LYS A 265 -4.79 -26.66 -31.79
CA LYS A 265 -5.88 -25.70 -31.59
C LYS A 265 -5.47 -24.57 -30.65
N ILE A 266 -4.71 -24.88 -29.59
CA ILE A 266 -4.19 -23.89 -28.62
C ILE A 266 -3.14 -22.99 -29.25
N LEU A 267 -2.30 -23.51 -30.14
CA LEU A 267 -1.26 -22.74 -30.84
C LEU A 267 -1.80 -21.79 -31.94
N ARG A 268 -3.10 -21.89 -32.28
CA ARG A 268 -3.77 -21.06 -33.29
C ARG A 268 -4.75 -20.06 -32.70
N SER A 269 -4.95 -20.09 -31.38
CA SER A 269 -5.84 -19.19 -30.63
C SER A 269 -5.07 -18.01 -30.08
#